data_AF-A0A143X0G0-F1
#
_entry.id   AF-A0A143X0G0-F1
#
_cell.length_a   1.000
_cell.length_b   1.000
_cell.length_c   1.000
_cell.angle_alpha   90.00
_cell.angle_beta   90.00
_cell.angle_gamma   90.00
#
_symmetry.space_group_name_H-M   'P 1'
#
loop_
_entity.id
_entity.type
_entity.pdbx_description
1 polymer ?
#
loop_
_entity_poly.entity_id
_entity_poly.type
_entity_poly.pdbx_seq_one_letter_code
_entity_poly.pdbx_strand_id
1 'polypeptide(L)'
;MKVLVTGGAGYIGSTVASALMDEGITPVILDNLVNGRREFTEGRFFYEGDIADRDLLKKIFTEHHDIEAAIHCAALIVVPDSVIRPYAYYTENVSKSITLFKTLAELGCRRILFSSSASIYDDTPDYKVTEASPLNPRSPYARTKYMMEMILQDFCQAYGLQGIALRYFNPIGADPKMRTGSYIEAPSHLLGKMLSVYEGKEDIFKITGTQWDTRDGTGIRDYLHVWDLALAHVAAIQHFATIFPNNEAGYEVINLGNGQGCTVREMVDAFSRVTGEPLKTREMPPREGDIPGAYADASKAKRLLDWQTTLSIEEGIRDAIAWDQKWLKMKRF
;
A
#
# COMPACT_ATOMS: atom_id res chain seq x y z
N MET A 1 -21.01 0.93 -11.30
CA MET A 1 -19.97 -0.03 -10.87
C MET A 1 -19.77 0.09 -9.38
N LYS A 2 -19.83 -1.04 -8.65
CA LYS A 2 -19.36 -1.13 -7.26
C LYS A 2 -18.07 -1.94 -7.19
N VAL A 3 -17.24 -1.62 -6.20
CA VAL A 3 -15.97 -2.32 -5.94
C VAL A 3 -15.89 -2.69 -4.47
N LEU A 4 -15.65 -3.97 -4.18
CA LEU A 4 -15.35 -4.42 -2.82
C LEU A 4 -13.93 -3.96 -2.46
N VAL A 5 -13.77 -3.25 -1.33
CA VAL A 5 -12.46 -2.84 -0.81
C VAL A 5 -12.24 -3.50 0.55
N THR A 6 -11.47 -4.59 0.56
CA THR A 6 -11.09 -5.24 1.82
C THR A 6 -9.93 -4.47 2.47
N GLY A 7 -9.94 -4.31 3.79
CA GLY A 7 -8.98 -3.42 4.45
C GLY A 7 -9.29 -1.93 4.17
N GLY A 8 -10.52 -1.63 3.75
CA GLY A 8 -10.96 -0.31 3.32
C GLY A 8 -11.11 0.71 4.46
N ALA A 9 -10.97 0.29 5.72
CA ALA A 9 -10.86 1.19 6.86
C ALA A 9 -9.39 1.47 7.24
N GLY A 10 -8.42 0.91 6.50
CA GLY A 10 -7.00 1.16 6.66
C GLY A 10 -6.51 2.42 5.94
N TYR A 11 -5.25 2.83 6.16
CA TYR A 11 -4.67 4.04 5.54
C TYR A 11 -4.80 4.06 4.00
N ILE A 12 -4.25 3.04 3.32
CA ILE A 12 -4.29 2.96 1.85
C ILE A 12 -5.70 2.65 1.36
N GLY A 13 -6.35 1.62 1.91
CA GLY A 13 -7.67 1.17 1.46
C GLY A 13 -8.75 2.25 1.57
N SER A 14 -8.73 3.04 2.64
CA SER A 14 -9.68 4.15 2.82
C SER A 14 -9.43 5.31 1.84
N THR A 15 -8.16 5.58 1.50
CA THR A 15 -7.78 6.59 0.51
C THR A 15 -8.13 6.12 -0.92
N VAL A 16 -7.96 4.83 -1.22
CA VAL A 16 -8.45 4.21 -2.46
C VAL A 16 -9.97 4.35 -2.57
N ALA A 17 -10.70 4.05 -1.49
CA ALA A 17 -12.16 4.23 -1.46
C ALA A 17 -12.57 5.71 -1.63
N SER A 18 -11.80 6.67 -1.11
CA SER A 18 -11.99 8.10 -1.40
C SER A 18 -11.82 8.43 -2.88
N ALA A 19 -10.75 7.93 -3.51
CA ALA A 19 -10.47 8.15 -4.93
C ALA A 19 -11.53 7.50 -5.84
N LEU A 20 -11.99 6.29 -5.51
CA LEU A 20 -13.09 5.63 -6.23
C LEU A 20 -14.35 6.51 -6.22
N MET A 21 -14.74 7.07 -5.07
CA MET A 21 -15.92 7.93 -4.99
C MET A 21 -15.78 9.21 -5.81
N ASP A 22 -14.58 9.81 -5.82
CA ASP A 22 -14.31 11.02 -6.62
C ASP A 22 -14.43 10.73 -8.13
N GLU A 23 -14.19 9.49 -8.55
CA GLU A 23 -14.35 8.99 -9.93
C GLU A 23 -15.74 8.34 -10.18
N GLY A 24 -16.70 8.53 -9.27
CA GLY A 24 -18.06 8.01 -9.42
C GLY A 24 -18.21 6.49 -9.26
N ILE A 25 -17.17 5.80 -8.78
CA ILE A 25 -17.19 4.37 -8.46
C ILE A 25 -17.55 4.19 -6.98
N THR A 26 -18.53 3.35 -6.68
CA THR A 26 -19.02 3.19 -5.30
C THR A 26 -18.23 2.09 -4.56
N PRO A 27 -17.47 2.43 -3.50
CA PRO A 27 -16.78 1.42 -2.69
C PRO A 27 -17.74 0.72 -1.71
N VAL A 28 -17.57 -0.60 -1.57
CA VAL A 28 -18.16 -1.41 -0.50
C VAL A 28 -17.02 -1.89 0.39
N ILE A 29 -16.96 -1.43 1.64
CA ILE A 29 -15.84 -1.71 2.54
C ILE A 29 -16.11 -2.99 3.33
N LEU A 30 -15.12 -3.87 3.37
CA LEU A 30 -15.02 -4.99 4.31
C LEU A 30 -13.76 -4.82 5.17
N ASP A 31 -13.92 -4.69 6.48
CA ASP A 31 -12.80 -4.53 7.41
C ASP A 31 -13.17 -5.09 8.79
N ASN A 32 -12.24 -5.76 9.47
CA ASN A 32 -12.48 -6.27 10.84
C ASN A 32 -12.06 -5.26 11.92
N LEU A 33 -11.58 -4.08 11.54
CA LEU A 33 -11.14 -2.99 12.41
C LEU A 33 -10.01 -3.35 13.38
N VAL A 34 -9.28 -4.46 13.16
CA VAL A 34 -8.12 -4.82 13.99
C VAL A 34 -7.07 -3.70 13.97
N ASN A 35 -6.86 -3.12 12.79
CA ASN A 35 -6.02 -1.94 12.57
C ASN A 35 -6.78 -0.81 11.85
N GLY A 36 -7.97 -1.08 11.32
CA GLY A 36 -8.79 -0.08 10.63
C GLY A 36 -9.35 1.00 11.58
N ARG A 37 -9.87 2.07 11.00
CA ARG A 37 -10.55 3.16 11.71
C ARG A 37 -11.99 3.27 11.23
N ARG A 38 -12.95 3.17 12.16
CA ARG A 38 -14.38 3.21 11.82
C ARG A 38 -14.78 4.54 11.20
N GLU A 39 -14.12 5.62 11.61
CA GLU A 39 -14.27 6.97 11.08
C GLU A 39 -14.03 7.02 9.57
N PHE A 40 -13.21 6.11 9.02
CA PHE A 40 -12.91 6.04 7.59
C PHE A 40 -13.99 5.30 6.77
N THR A 41 -15.01 4.76 7.42
CA THR A 41 -16.13 4.07 6.79
C THR A 41 -17.39 4.94 6.72
N GLU A 42 -17.36 6.14 7.31
CA GLU A 42 -18.49 7.08 7.31
C GLU A 42 -18.91 7.46 5.88
N GLY A 43 -20.22 7.40 5.62
CA GLY A 43 -20.78 7.69 4.30
C GLY A 43 -20.54 6.62 3.24
N ARG A 44 -20.04 5.42 3.62
CA ARG A 44 -19.74 4.31 2.71
C ARG A 44 -20.50 3.05 3.14
N PHE A 45 -20.76 2.15 2.20
CA PHE A 45 -21.25 0.82 2.57
C PHE A 45 -20.15 0.11 3.35
N PHE A 46 -20.47 -0.38 4.55
CA PHE A 46 -19.49 -0.96 5.45
C PHE A 46 -20.00 -2.24 6.09
N TYR A 47 -19.18 -3.27 6.01
CA TYR A 47 -19.36 -4.56 6.63
C TYR A 47 -18.18 -4.82 7.55
N GLU A 48 -18.46 -4.91 8.84
CA GLU A 48 -17.46 -5.28 9.83
C GLU A 48 -17.34 -6.80 9.90
N GLY A 49 -16.16 -7.31 9.59
CA GLY A 49 -15.90 -8.74 9.65
C GLY A 49 -14.65 -9.16 8.92
N ASP A 50 -14.44 -10.48 8.90
CA ASP A 50 -13.22 -11.09 8.40
C ASP A 50 -13.30 -11.42 6.91
N ILE A 51 -12.19 -11.28 6.19
CA ILE A 51 -12.12 -11.59 4.75
C ILE A 51 -12.27 -13.09 4.45
N ALA A 52 -12.10 -13.97 5.44
CA ALA A 52 -12.33 -15.40 5.31
C ALA A 52 -13.76 -15.82 5.72
N ASP A 53 -14.61 -14.89 6.17
CA ASP A 53 -16.02 -15.18 6.46
C ASP A 53 -16.81 -15.30 5.15
N ARG A 54 -17.04 -16.55 4.74
CA ARG A 54 -17.74 -16.88 3.50
C ARG A 54 -19.20 -16.45 3.52
N ASP A 55 -19.86 -16.49 4.67
CA ASP A 55 -21.28 -16.15 4.76
C ASP A 55 -21.47 -14.64 4.76
N LEU A 56 -20.55 -13.89 5.38
CA LEU A 56 -20.48 -12.44 5.23
C LEU A 56 -20.24 -12.03 3.76
N LEU A 57 -19.29 -12.66 3.08
CA LEU A 57 -19.04 -12.39 1.66
C LEU A 57 -20.28 -12.68 0.79
N LYS A 58 -20.97 -13.81 1.02
CA LYS A 58 -22.24 -14.10 0.33
C LYS A 58 -23.29 -13.02 0.59
N LYS A 59 -23.41 -12.56 1.84
CA LYS A 59 -24.34 -11.47 2.21
C LYS A 59 -24.01 -10.19 1.43
N ILE A 60 -22.74 -9.78 1.43
CA ILE A 60 -22.28 -8.59 0.70
C ILE A 60 -22.65 -8.67 -0.77
N PHE A 61 -22.36 -9.79 -1.44
CA PHE A 61 -22.67 -9.97 -2.86
C PHE A 61 -24.17 -10.14 -3.15
N THR A 62 -24.96 -10.55 -2.17
CA THR A 62 -26.44 -10.58 -2.28
C THR A 62 -27.00 -9.15 -2.21
N GLU A 63 -26.51 -8.34 -1.27
CA GLU A 63 -26.96 -6.94 -1.09
C GLU A 63 -26.38 -6.00 -2.18
N HIS A 64 -25.22 -6.35 -2.75
CA HIS A 64 -24.49 -5.59 -3.76
C HIS A 64 -24.13 -6.46 -4.97
N HIS A 65 -25.14 -6.98 -5.68
CA HIS A 65 -24.97 -7.84 -6.86
C HIS A 65 -24.25 -7.16 -8.04
N ASP A 66 -24.09 -5.84 -8.01
CA ASP A 66 -23.39 -4.98 -8.98
C ASP A 66 -21.92 -4.71 -8.61
N ILE A 67 -21.34 -5.47 -7.67
CA ILE A 67 -19.88 -5.50 -7.44
C ILE A 67 -19.20 -6.20 -8.64
N GLU A 68 -18.33 -5.47 -9.33
CA GLU A 68 -17.65 -5.96 -10.54
C GLU A 68 -16.18 -6.34 -10.30
N ALA A 69 -15.59 -5.85 -9.20
CA ALA A 69 -14.20 -6.08 -8.85
C ALA A 69 -13.97 -6.02 -7.34
N ALA A 70 -12.88 -6.64 -6.89
CA ALA A 70 -12.39 -6.54 -5.52
C ALA A 70 -10.97 -5.96 -5.47
N ILE A 71 -10.76 -5.00 -4.58
CA ILE A 71 -9.45 -4.47 -4.20
C ILE A 71 -9.09 -5.06 -2.84
N HIS A 72 -8.00 -5.83 -2.80
CA HIS A 72 -7.54 -6.53 -1.62
C HIS A 72 -6.39 -5.81 -0.92
N CYS A 73 -6.71 -4.93 0.04
CA CYS A 73 -5.74 -4.22 0.88
C CYS A 73 -5.57 -4.83 2.28
N ALA A 74 -6.47 -5.71 2.73
CA ALA A 74 -6.43 -6.30 4.07
C ALA A 74 -5.17 -7.17 4.25
N ALA A 75 -4.25 -6.73 5.11
CA ALA A 75 -3.06 -7.47 5.51
C ALA A 75 -2.46 -6.88 6.80
N LEU A 76 -1.74 -7.70 7.57
CA LEU A 76 -0.73 -7.23 8.50
C LEU A 76 0.52 -6.79 7.73
N ILE A 77 1.07 -5.62 8.06
CA ILE A 77 2.11 -4.95 7.25
C ILE A 77 3.41 -4.62 7.98
N VAL A 78 3.50 -4.85 9.29
CA VAL A 78 4.64 -4.37 10.10
C VAL A 78 5.79 -5.38 10.04
N VAL A 79 6.84 -5.06 9.27
CA VAL A 79 7.96 -5.99 9.01
C VAL A 79 8.60 -6.55 10.29
N PRO A 80 9.02 -5.74 11.29
CA PRO A 80 9.63 -6.28 12.51
C PRO A 80 8.69 -7.20 13.30
N ASP A 81 7.41 -6.84 13.34
CA ASP A 81 6.38 -7.63 14.01
C ASP A 81 6.15 -8.99 13.33
N SER A 82 6.31 -9.05 12.00
CA SER A 82 6.21 -10.30 11.24
C SER A 82 7.31 -11.32 11.59
N VAL A 83 8.48 -10.85 12.01
CA VAL A 83 9.58 -11.72 12.46
C VAL A 83 9.28 -12.31 13.83
N ILE A 84 8.64 -11.52 14.71
CA ILE A 84 8.27 -11.94 16.07
C ILE A 84 7.03 -12.85 16.04
N ARG A 85 6.04 -12.56 15.18
CA ARG A 85 4.74 -13.25 15.12
C ARG A 85 4.46 -13.85 13.74
N PRO A 86 5.33 -14.72 13.18
CA PRO A 86 5.19 -15.19 11.81
C PRO A 86 3.88 -15.95 11.55
N TYR A 87 3.40 -16.75 12.53
CA TYR A 87 2.12 -17.48 12.40
C TYR A 87 0.96 -16.53 12.09
N ALA A 88 0.85 -15.42 12.83
CA ALA A 88 -0.21 -14.43 12.60
C ALA A 88 -0.15 -13.85 11.18
N TYR A 89 1.04 -13.55 10.66
CA TYR A 89 1.18 -13.01 9.29
C TYR A 89 0.78 -14.04 8.24
N TYR A 90 1.21 -15.30 8.36
CA TYR A 90 0.80 -16.33 7.40
C TYR A 90 -0.70 -16.62 7.47
N THR A 91 -1.29 -16.64 8.67
CA THR A 91 -2.75 -16.81 8.82
C THR A 91 -3.51 -15.63 8.21
N GLU A 92 -3.21 -14.41 8.65
CA GLU A 92 -3.95 -13.21 8.24
C GLU A 92 -3.76 -12.87 6.76
N ASN A 93 -2.52 -12.98 6.26
CA ASN A 93 -2.19 -12.56 4.90
C ASN A 93 -2.32 -13.69 3.89
N VAL A 94 -2.06 -14.95 4.23
CA VAL A 94 -2.04 -16.04 3.24
C VAL A 94 -3.28 -16.91 3.38
N SER A 95 -3.49 -17.54 4.54
CA SER A 95 -4.59 -18.50 4.73
C SER A 95 -5.96 -17.85 4.49
N LYS A 96 -6.19 -16.67 5.03
CA LYS A 96 -7.46 -15.96 4.84
C LYS A 96 -7.66 -15.47 3.41
N SER A 97 -6.60 -14.99 2.75
CA SER A 97 -6.68 -14.53 1.35
C SER A 97 -6.94 -15.68 0.37
N ILE A 98 -6.46 -16.89 0.64
CA ILE A 98 -6.86 -18.11 -0.10
C ILE A 98 -8.38 -18.29 -0.05
N THR A 99 -8.96 -18.20 1.15
CA THR A 99 -10.43 -18.31 1.33
C THR A 99 -11.16 -17.18 0.62
N LEU A 100 -10.67 -15.94 0.75
CA LEU A 100 -11.23 -14.77 0.06
C LEU A 100 -11.24 -14.99 -1.46
N PHE A 101 -10.09 -15.27 -2.09
CA PHE A 101 -9.99 -15.42 -3.54
C PHE A 101 -10.85 -16.57 -4.06
N LYS A 102 -10.90 -17.70 -3.35
CA LYS A 102 -11.77 -18.81 -3.73
C LYS A 102 -13.25 -18.42 -3.67
N THR A 103 -13.65 -17.71 -2.61
CA THR A 103 -15.03 -17.29 -2.40
C THR A 103 -15.46 -16.22 -3.40
N LEU A 104 -14.59 -15.26 -3.72
CA LEU A 104 -14.83 -14.28 -4.77
C LEU A 104 -15.05 -14.96 -6.14
N ALA A 105 -14.25 -15.97 -6.46
CA ALA A 105 -14.45 -16.76 -7.67
C ALA A 105 -15.82 -17.48 -7.69
N GLU A 106 -16.22 -18.10 -6.57
CA GLU A 106 -17.52 -18.77 -6.42
C GLU A 106 -18.71 -17.80 -6.53
N LEU A 107 -18.52 -16.55 -6.12
CA LEU A 107 -19.52 -15.49 -6.18
C LEU A 107 -19.53 -14.75 -7.53
N GLY A 108 -18.67 -15.13 -8.48
CA GLY A 108 -18.60 -14.52 -9.81
C GLY A 108 -17.82 -13.21 -9.88
N CYS A 109 -17.14 -12.80 -8.80
CA CYS A 109 -16.26 -11.64 -8.80
C CYS A 109 -14.91 -12.00 -9.44
N ARG A 110 -14.80 -11.78 -10.75
CA ARG A 110 -13.63 -12.23 -11.54
C ARG A 110 -12.43 -11.31 -11.49
N ARG A 111 -12.62 -10.01 -11.21
CA ARG A 111 -11.56 -9.00 -11.24
C ARG A 111 -11.02 -8.76 -9.83
N ILE A 112 -9.73 -9.03 -9.63
CA ILE A 112 -9.05 -8.87 -8.34
C ILE A 112 -7.83 -7.98 -8.52
N LEU A 113 -7.82 -6.88 -7.79
CA LEU A 113 -6.65 -6.04 -7.60
C LEU A 113 -6.02 -6.38 -6.26
N PHE A 114 -4.78 -6.85 -6.26
CA PHE A 114 -4.07 -7.25 -5.06
C PHE A 114 -3.00 -6.23 -4.68
N SER A 115 -3.06 -5.76 -3.44
CA SER A 115 -2.03 -4.90 -2.87
C SER A 115 -0.77 -5.71 -2.51
N SER A 116 0.16 -5.82 -3.46
CA SER A 116 1.48 -6.43 -3.25
C SER A 116 2.48 -5.41 -2.69
N SER A 117 3.78 -5.70 -2.76
CA SER A 117 4.82 -4.90 -2.11
C SER A 117 6.14 -4.97 -2.86
N ALA A 118 6.85 -3.86 -2.98
CA ALA A 118 8.23 -3.83 -3.47
C ALA A 118 9.22 -4.58 -2.56
N SER A 119 8.84 -4.91 -1.32
CA SER A 119 9.70 -5.64 -0.37
C SER A 119 10.02 -7.08 -0.80
N ILE A 120 9.43 -7.58 -1.88
CA ILE A 120 9.68 -8.92 -2.40
C ILE A 120 10.87 -8.97 -3.36
N TYR A 121 11.31 -7.82 -3.88
CA TYR A 121 12.42 -7.73 -4.79
C TYR A 121 13.74 -8.08 -4.10
N ASP A 122 14.64 -8.68 -4.88
CA ASP A 122 16.06 -8.81 -4.52
C ASP A 122 16.81 -7.50 -4.81
N ASP A 123 18.06 -7.44 -4.37
CA ASP A 123 18.92 -6.30 -4.66
C ASP A 123 19.30 -6.26 -6.15
N THR A 124 19.41 -5.04 -6.69
CA THR A 124 19.87 -4.78 -8.06
C THR A 124 21.04 -3.80 -8.02
N PRO A 125 22.03 -3.90 -8.94
CA PRO A 125 23.23 -3.06 -8.89
C PRO A 125 22.98 -1.55 -8.93
N ASP A 126 21.90 -1.09 -9.55
CA ASP A 126 21.52 0.33 -9.67
C ASP A 126 20.33 0.71 -8.76
N TYR A 127 19.91 -0.22 -7.89
CA TYR A 127 18.73 -0.16 -7.02
C TYR A 127 17.40 0.04 -7.76
N LYS A 128 17.40 0.01 -9.10
CA LYS A 128 16.20 0.20 -9.90
C LYS A 128 15.60 -1.17 -10.26
N VAL A 129 14.33 -1.38 -9.92
CA VAL A 129 13.67 -2.66 -10.14
C VAL A 129 12.51 -2.55 -11.13
N THR A 130 12.45 -3.52 -12.03
CA THR A 130 11.34 -3.74 -12.96
C THR A 130 10.48 -4.91 -12.46
N GLU A 131 9.33 -5.17 -13.09
CA GLU A 131 8.50 -6.33 -12.76
C GLU A 131 9.22 -7.67 -13.00
N ALA A 132 10.22 -7.68 -13.88
CA ALA A 132 11.05 -8.84 -14.21
C ALA A 132 12.32 -8.97 -13.34
N SER A 133 12.59 -8.00 -12.45
CA SER A 133 13.74 -8.08 -11.55
C SER A 133 13.63 -9.30 -10.61
N PRO A 134 14.77 -9.87 -10.17
CA PRO A 134 14.77 -11.04 -9.28
C PRO A 134 13.99 -10.78 -7.98
N LEU A 135 13.38 -11.84 -7.44
CA LEU A 135 12.59 -11.80 -6.21
C LEU A 135 13.29 -12.58 -5.11
N ASN A 136 13.47 -11.96 -3.94
CA ASN A 136 14.08 -12.56 -2.76
C ASN A 136 13.42 -11.97 -1.49
N PRO A 137 12.22 -12.44 -1.11
CA PRO A 137 11.53 -11.90 0.06
C PRO A 137 12.23 -12.30 1.37
N ARG A 138 12.83 -11.31 2.05
CA ARG A 138 13.71 -11.54 3.22
C ARG A 138 12.99 -11.59 4.58
N SER A 139 11.76 -11.07 4.68
CA SER A 139 10.95 -11.08 5.91
C SER A 139 9.71 -11.97 5.78
N PRO A 140 9.13 -12.46 6.89
CA PRO A 140 7.84 -13.17 6.84
C PRO A 140 6.74 -12.35 6.16
N TYR A 141 6.64 -11.04 6.44
CA TYR A 141 5.74 -10.14 5.70
C TYR A 141 5.97 -10.20 4.18
N ALA A 142 7.20 -10.02 3.71
CA ALA A 142 7.51 -10.06 2.27
C ALA A 142 7.18 -11.43 1.66
N ARG A 143 7.47 -12.52 2.39
CA ARG A 143 7.13 -13.89 1.96
C ARG A 143 5.62 -14.06 1.81
N THR A 144 4.82 -13.51 2.72
CA THR A 144 3.35 -13.57 2.60
C THR A 144 2.83 -12.87 1.33
N LYS A 145 3.39 -11.71 0.98
CA LYS A 145 3.05 -10.98 -0.25
C LYS A 145 3.42 -11.79 -1.49
N TYR A 146 4.62 -12.37 -1.50
CA TYR A 146 5.06 -13.21 -2.61
C TYR A 146 4.22 -14.48 -2.78
N MET A 147 3.90 -15.17 -1.67
CA MET A 147 3.00 -16.33 -1.70
C MET A 147 1.61 -15.96 -2.24
N MET A 148 1.05 -14.82 -1.84
CA MET A 148 -0.23 -14.35 -2.37
C MET A 148 -0.19 -14.08 -3.87
N GLU A 149 0.91 -13.54 -4.41
CA GLU A 149 1.08 -13.40 -5.87
C GLU A 149 1.03 -14.75 -6.59
N MET A 150 1.77 -15.74 -6.08
CA MET A 150 1.77 -17.10 -6.64
C MET A 150 0.36 -17.73 -6.59
N ILE A 151 -0.30 -17.65 -5.44
CA ILE A 151 -1.65 -18.18 -5.24
C ILE A 151 -2.65 -17.50 -6.18
N LEU A 152 -2.60 -16.17 -6.29
CA LEU A 152 -3.50 -15.43 -7.15
C LEU A 152 -3.27 -15.80 -8.62
N GLN A 153 -2.03 -15.96 -9.05
CA GLN A 153 -1.69 -16.43 -10.40
C GLN A 153 -2.30 -17.81 -10.69
N ASP A 154 -2.11 -18.77 -9.79
CA ASP A 154 -2.70 -20.11 -9.92
C ASP A 154 -4.23 -20.05 -9.97
N PHE A 155 -4.84 -19.18 -9.16
CA PHE A 155 -6.29 -19.02 -9.10
C PHE A 155 -6.86 -18.36 -10.35
N CYS A 156 -6.12 -17.44 -10.98
CA CYS A 156 -6.48 -16.90 -12.29
C CYS A 156 -6.59 -18.01 -13.32
N GLN A 157 -5.60 -18.91 -13.38
CA GLN A 157 -5.62 -20.04 -14.29
C GLN A 157 -6.72 -21.06 -13.97
N ALA A 158 -6.87 -21.43 -12.69
CA ALA A 158 -7.78 -22.51 -12.29
C ALA A 158 -9.26 -22.11 -12.25
N TYR A 159 -9.56 -20.85 -11.93
CA TYR A 159 -10.92 -20.37 -11.68
C TYR A 159 -11.36 -19.24 -12.63
N GLY A 160 -10.57 -18.94 -13.66
CA GLY A 160 -10.92 -17.95 -14.66
C GLY A 160 -10.92 -16.50 -14.15
N LEU A 161 -10.11 -16.21 -13.12
CA LEU A 161 -9.96 -14.86 -12.57
C LEU A 161 -9.02 -14.00 -13.42
N GLN A 162 -9.16 -12.69 -13.21
CA GLN A 162 -8.28 -11.64 -13.71
C GLN A 162 -7.62 -10.99 -12.49
N GLY A 163 -6.34 -11.24 -12.28
CA GLY A 163 -5.59 -10.76 -11.14
C GLY A 163 -4.56 -9.71 -11.55
N ILE A 164 -4.55 -8.56 -10.89
CA ILE A 164 -3.48 -7.56 -11.03
C ILE A 164 -2.82 -7.39 -9.66
N ALA A 165 -1.55 -7.74 -9.54
CA ALA A 165 -0.75 -7.46 -8.36
C ALA A 165 -0.04 -6.11 -8.52
N LEU A 166 -0.38 -5.17 -7.65
CA LEU A 166 0.24 -3.85 -7.60
C LEU A 166 1.38 -3.87 -6.59
N ARG A 167 2.63 -3.87 -7.06
CA ARG A 167 3.83 -3.80 -6.22
C ARG A 167 4.18 -2.35 -5.98
N TYR A 168 3.58 -1.75 -4.96
CA TYR A 168 3.90 -0.37 -4.58
C TYR A 168 5.03 -0.30 -3.56
N PHE A 169 5.69 0.86 -3.54
CA PHE A 169 6.87 1.14 -2.72
C PHE A 169 6.46 1.81 -1.39
N ASN A 170 6.83 3.07 -1.16
CA ASN A 170 6.67 3.71 0.15
C ASN A 170 5.66 4.86 0.06
N PRO A 171 4.35 4.60 0.24
CA PRO A 171 3.34 5.64 0.18
C PRO A 171 3.48 6.63 1.35
N ILE A 172 3.40 7.92 1.03
CA ILE A 172 3.43 9.05 1.98
C ILE A 172 2.28 10.02 1.69
N GLY A 173 2.01 10.96 2.59
CA GLY A 173 0.93 11.95 2.43
C GLY A 173 -0.39 11.53 3.05
N ALA A 174 -1.46 12.12 2.52
CA ALA A 174 -2.83 11.87 2.93
C ALA A 174 -3.79 12.07 1.76
N ASP A 175 -5.08 11.87 1.97
CA ASP A 175 -6.10 12.35 1.05
C ASP A 175 -6.03 13.89 0.95
N PRO A 176 -5.96 14.50 -0.24
CA PRO A 176 -5.88 15.96 -0.38
C PRO A 176 -7.09 16.71 0.22
N LYS A 177 -8.26 16.05 0.31
CA LYS A 177 -9.44 16.58 1.01
C LYS A 177 -9.42 16.30 2.52
N MET A 178 -8.32 15.75 3.03
CA MET A 178 -8.11 15.34 4.41
C MET A 178 -9.24 14.45 4.93
N ARG A 179 -9.79 13.55 4.11
CA ARG A 179 -10.81 12.58 4.56
C ARG A 179 -10.16 11.40 5.27
N THR A 180 -8.99 10.98 4.80
CA THR A 180 -8.25 9.81 5.27
C THR A 180 -6.76 10.12 5.26
N GLY A 181 -6.00 9.40 6.09
CA GLY A 181 -4.55 9.53 6.18
C GLY A 181 -3.96 8.55 7.20
N SER A 182 -2.65 8.61 7.42
CA SER A 182 -1.98 7.74 8.39
C SER A 182 -2.42 8.08 9.83
N TYR A 183 -2.75 7.06 10.63
CA TYR A 183 -3.23 7.22 12.02
C TYR A 183 -2.37 6.42 13.02
N ILE A 184 -1.18 6.02 12.59
CA ILE A 184 -0.27 5.16 13.37
C ILE A 184 0.35 5.99 14.49
N GLU A 185 0.09 5.61 15.74
CA GLU A 185 0.59 6.33 16.93
C GLU A 185 2.09 6.14 17.16
N ALA A 186 2.60 4.94 16.85
CA ALA A 186 4.01 4.58 16.97
C ALA A 186 4.56 4.19 15.59
N PRO A 187 4.80 5.17 14.69
CA PRO A 187 5.20 4.87 13.33
C PRO A 187 6.60 4.24 13.29
N SER A 188 6.74 3.19 12.48
CA SER A 188 8.02 2.56 12.15
C SER A 188 8.63 3.09 10.85
N HIS A 189 7.81 3.68 9.98
CA HIS A 189 8.21 4.23 8.69
C HIS A 189 8.90 5.60 8.81
N LEU A 190 9.73 5.91 7.80
CA LEU A 190 10.64 7.06 7.80
C LEU A 190 9.94 8.39 8.10
N LEU A 191 8.91 8.75 7.31
CA LEU A 191 8.20 10.02 7.47
C LEU A 191 7.51 10.15 8.83
N GLY A 192 6.88 9.08 9.32
CA GLY A 192 6.23 9.11 10.64
C GLY A 192 7.21 9.31 11.79
N LYS A 193 8.44 8.79 11.67
CA LYS A 193 9.52 9.09 12.61
C LYS A 193 10.00 10.54 12.54
N MET A 194 10.05 11.14 11.35
CA MET A 194 10.35 12.57 11.20
C MET A 194 9.26 13.44 11.82
N LEU A 195 7.98 13.11 11.59
CA LEU A 195 6.83 13.78 12.23
C LEU A 195 6.89 13.70 13.76
N SER A 196 7.26 12.54 14.31
CA SER A 196 7.42 12.38 15.76
C SER A 196 8.46 13.35 16.34
N VAL A 197 9.54 13.63 15.61
CA VAL A 197 10.55 14.61 16.03
C VAL A 197 10.05 16.03 15.86
N TYR A 198 9.39 16.33 14.75
CA TYR A 198 8.80 17.64 14.47
C TYR A 198 7.75 18.05 15.51
N GLU A 199 6.96 17.09 16.01
CA GLU A 199 5.96 17.31 17.06
C GLU A 199 6.54 17.29 18.48
N GLY A 200 7.85 17.06 18.63
CA GLY A 200 8.51 16.98 19.93
C GLY A 200 8.20 15.71 20.73
N LYS A 201 7.68 14.65 20.10
CA LYS A 201 7.50 13.32 20.70
C LYS A 201 8.83 12.55 20.81
N GLU A 202 9.77 12.83 19.91
CA GLU A 202 11.14 12.32 19.94
C GLU A 202 12.14 13.48 19.81
N ASP A 203 13.28 13.42 20.50
CA ASP A 203 14.26 14.52 20.47
C ASP A 203 15.06 14.60 19.16
N ILE A 204 15.25 13.45 18.49
CA ILE A 204 16.19 13.32 17.38
C ILE A 204 15.82 12.20 16.42
N PHE A 205 15.94 12.48 15.13
CA PHE A 205 15.75 11.51 14.07
C PHE A 205 17.03 10.70 13.83
N LYS A 206 16.94 9.37 13.98
CA LYS A 206 18.10 8.47 13.84
C LYS A 206 18.24 7.99 12.39
N ILE A 207 19.28 8.44 11.69
CA ILE A 207 19.64 7.95 10.36
C ILE A 207 20.47 6.67 10.55
N THR A 208 19.90 5.51 10.24
CA THR A 208 20.58 4.21 10.39
C THR A 208 21.22 3.76 9.08
N GLY A 209 22.50 3.39 9.12
CA GLY A 209 23.26 2.93 7.96
C GLY A 209 23.62 4.08 7.00
N THR A 210 24.87 4.53 7.06
CA THR A 210 25.38 5.69 6.30
C THR A 210 26.60 5.35 5.42
N GLN A 211 26.79 4.06 5.13
CA GLN A 211 27.93 3.53 4.36
C GLN A 211 27.50 2.63 3.18
N TRP A 212 26.26 2.77 2.70
CA TRP A 212 25.80 2.07 1.51
C TRP A 212 26.43 2.66 0.24
N ASP A 213 26.50 1.89 -0.84
CA ASP A 213 26.96 2.40 -2.14
C ASP A 213 25.83 3.18 -2.85
N THR A 214 25.33 4.21 -2.19
CA THR A 214 24.34 5.17 -2.68
C THR A 214 24.99 6.54 -2.75
N ARG A 215 24.36 7.49 -3.44
CA ARG A 215 24.93 8.83 -3.69
C ARG A 215 25.28 9.64 -2.44
N ASP A 216 24.75 9.30 -1.26
CA ASP A 216 25.11 9.95 0.01
C ASP A 216 25.41 8.96 1.15
N GLY A 217 25.53 7.66 0.84
CA GLY A 217 25.79 6.62 1.83
C GLY A 217 24.55 6.14 2.59
N THR A 218 23.42 6.83 2.53
CA THR A 218 22.21 6.45 3.27
C THR A 218 21.27 5.57 2.45
N GLY A 219 20.33 4.90 3.10
CA GLY A 219 19.36 4.05 2.40
C GLY A 219 18.56 4.83 1.36
N ILE A 220 18.24 4.20 0.23
CA ILE A 220 17.47 4.76 -0.87
C ILE A 220 16.10 4.06 -0.98
N ARG A 221 15.02 4.82 -1.16
CA ARG A 221 13.66 4.28 -1.30
C ARG A 221 12.87 5.10 -2.31
N ASP A 222 11.89 4.48 -2.95
CA ASP A 222 10.90 5.19 -3.77
C ASP A 222 9.72 5.63 -2.90
N TYR A 223 9.55 6.95 -2.76
CA TYR A 223 8.41 7.56 -2.10
C TYR A 223 7.45 8.11 -3.15
N LEU A 224 6.19 7.75 -3.01
CA LEU A 224 5.09 8.24 -3.84
C LEU A 224 3.95 8.74 -2.95
N HIS A 225 3.19 9.71 -3.47
CA HIS A 225 2.02 10.21 -2.77
C HIS A 225 0.93 9.13 -2.70
N VAL A 226 0.29 8.96 -1.54
CA VAL A 226 -0.78 7.96 -1.34
C VAL A 226 -2.00 8.26 -2.22
N TRP A 227 -2.23 9.53 -2.56
CA TRP A 227 -3.27 9.92 -3.52
C TRP A 227 -2.95 9.43 -4.93
N ASP A 228 -1.71 9.62 -5.42
CA ASP A 228 -1.30 9.07 -6.72
C ASP A 228 -1.41 7.54 -6.70
N LEU A 229 -1.00 6.88 -5.61
CA LEU A 229 -1.19 5.44 -5.43
C LEU A 229 -2.68 5.04 -5.51
N ALA A 230 -3.57 5.81 -4.88
CA ALA A 230 -5.01 5.57 -4.92
C ALA A 230 -5.57 5.72 -6.35
N LEU A 231 -5.13 6.75 -7.09
CA LEU A 231 -5.49 6.94 -8.50
C LEU A 231 -4.98 5.79 -9.38
N ALA A 232 -3.83 5.19 -9.06
CA ALA A 232 -3.34 4.00 -9.77
C ALA A 232 -4.29 2.80 -9.59
N HIS A 233 -4.91 2.65 -8.42
CA HIS A 233 -5.91 1.61 -8.18
C HIS A 233 -7.17 1.86 -9.00
N VAL A 234 -7.62 3.13 -9.07
CA VAL A 234 -8.76 3.50 -9.92
C VAL A 234 -8.46 3.23 -11.40
N ALA A 235 -7.28 3.66 -11.87
CA ALA A 235 -6.84 3.41 -13.24
C ALA A 235 -6.79 1.90 -13.54
N ALA A 236 -6.26 1.09 -12.63
CA ALA A 236 -6.24 -0.36 -12.79
C ALA A 236 -7.65 -0.97 -12.88
N ILE A 237 -8.61 -0.51 -12.07
CA ILE A 237 -10.02 -0.92 -12.18
C ILE A 237 -10.60 -0.57 -13.56
N GLN A 238 -10.33 0.63 -14.06
CA GLN A 238 -10.83 1.11 -15.35
C GLN A 238 -10.19 0.41 -16.56
N HIS A 239 -8.95 -0.09 -16.42
CA HIS A 239 -8.17 -0.67 -17.52
C HIS A 239 -8.18 -2.21 -17.57
N PHE A 240 -8.96 -2.91 -16.74
CA PHE A 240 -9.04 -4.39 -16.74
C PHE A 240 -9.30 -4.97 -18.14
N ALA A 241 -10.23 -4.37 -18.91
CA ALA A 241 -10.57 -4.85 -20.25
C ALA A 241 -9.43 -4.66 -21.27
N THR A 242 -8.57 -3.66 -21.05
CA THR A 242 -7.38 -3.40 -21.88
C THR A 242 -6.25 -4.37 -21.52
N ILE A 243 -6.05 -4.64 -20.22
CA ILE A 243 -5.00 -5.54 -19.73
C ILE A 243 -5.34 -7.00 -20.05
N PHE A 244 -6.62 -7.37 -19.93
CA PHE A 244 -7.13 -8.70 -20.20
C PHE A 244 -8.24 -8.65 -21.27
N PRO A 245 -7.87 -8.60 -22.56
CA PRO A 245 -8.84 -8.55 -23.65
C PRO A 245 -9.74 -9.79 -23.66
N ASN A 246 -10.93 -9.66 -24.27
CA ASN A 246 -11.94 -10.73 -24.38
C ASN A 246 -12.44 -11.32 -23.05
N ASN A 247 -12.20 -10.64 -21.92
CA ASN A 247 -12.46 -11.17 -20.58
C ASN A 247 -11.74 -12.51 -20.31
N GLU A 248 -10.58 -12.71 -20.94
CA GLU A 248 -9.72 -13.86 -20.71
C GLU A 248 -9.18 -13.84 -19.28
N ALA A 249 -8.99 -15.04 -18.73
CA ALA A 249 -8.33 -15.20 -17.45
C ALA A 249 -6.85 -14.79 -17.59
N GLY A 250 -6.29 -14.17 -16.57
CA GLY A 250 -4.93 -13.68 -16.64
C GLY A 250 -4.43 -13.13 -15.33
N TYR A 251 -3.11 -13.08 -15.23
CA TYR A 251 -2.41 -12.50 -14.09
C TYR A 251 -1.40 -11.49 -14.60
N GLU A 252 -1.36 -10.32 -13.98
CA GLU A 252 -0.42 -9.27 -14.33
C GLU A 252 0.16 -8.62 -13.07
N VAL A 253 1.41 -8.20 -13.16
CA VAL A 253 2.14 -7.48 -12.11
C VAL A 253 2.48 -6.08 -12.61
N ILE A 254 2.29 -5.06 -11.77
CA ILE A 254 2.62 -3.67 -12.11
C ILE A 254 3.30 -3.00 -10.91
N ASN A 255 4.47 -2.40 -11.13
CA ASN A 255 5.14 -1.56 -10.15
C ASN A 255 4.49 -0.19 -10.06
N LEU A 256 4.27 0.28 -8.83
CA LEU A 256 3.78 1.63 -8.56
C LEU A 256 4.77 2.38 -7.67
N GLY A 257 5.50 3.29 -8.30
CA GLY A 257 6.47 4.18 -7.65
C GLY A 257 6.57 5.49 -8.43
N ASN A 258 7.22 6.47 -7.83
CA ASN A 258 7.58 7.72 -8.48
C ASN A 258 8.72 7.52 -9.49
N GLY A 259 9.45 6.41 -9.40
CA GLY A 259 10.53 6.07 -10.32
C GLY A 259 11.83 6.85 -10.08
N GLN A 260 11.86 7.63 -9.01
CA GLN A 260 13.03 8.36 -8.53
C GLN A 260 13.33 7.86 -7.11
N GLY A 261 14.44 7.15 -6.94
CA GLY A 261 14.89 6.79 -5.61
C GLY A 261 15.27 8.06 -4.84
N CYS A 262 14.90 8.13 -3.57
CA CYS A 262 15.19 9.21 -2.64
C CYS A 262 15.97 8.64 -1.45
N THR A 263 17.10 9.25 -1.12
CA THR A 263 17.90 8.83 0.03
C THR A 263 17.31 9.33 1.35
N VAL A 264 17.73 8.76 2.47
CA VAL A 264 17.28 9.24 3.79
C VAL A 264 17.66 10.71 4.01
N ARG A 265 18.86 11.15 3.62
CA ARG A 265 19.24 12.57 3.78
C ARG A 265 18.44 13.49 2.86
N GLU A 266 18.17 13.10 1.63
CA GLU A 266 17.30 13.89 0.75
C GLU A 266 15.88 14.03 1.31
N MET A 267 15.34 12.97 1.92
CA MET A 267 14.06 13.03 2.60
C MET A 267 14.12 13.98 3.81
N VAL A 268 15.20 13.96 4.60
CA VAL A 268 15.43 14.90 5.71
C VAL A 268 15.48 16.34 5.20
N ASP A 269 16.16 16.58 4.08
CA ASP A 269 16.27 17.89 3.46
C ASP A 269 14.92 18.38 2.92
N ALA A 270 14.16 17.50 2.26
CA ALA A 270 12.79 17.79 1.81
C ALA A 270 11.88 18.14 2.99
N PHE A 271 11.98 17.37 4.07
CA PHE A 271 11.22 17.64 5.30
C PHE A 271 11.58 18.99 5.92
N SER A 272 12.88 19.32 5.97
CA SER A 272 13.36 20.60 6.51
C SER A 272 12.92 21.79 5.63
N ARG A 273 12.93 21.63 4.30
CA ARG A 273 12.39 22.63 3.35
C ARG A 273 10.90 22.89 3.57
N VAL A 274 10.12 21.83 3.76
CA VAL A 274 8.66 21.93 3.95
C VAL A 274 8.30 22.56 5.29
N THR A 275 9.02 22.20 6.36
CA THR A 275 8.74 22.71 7.71
C THR A 275 9.37 24.08 7.99
N GLY A 276 10.36 24.49 7.19
CA GLY A 276 11.09 25.74 7.38
C GLY A 276 12.14 25.70 8.48
N GLU A 277 12.33 24.54 9.14
CA GLU A 277 13.30 24.35 10.22
C GLU A 277 14.13 23.07 9.98
N PRO A 278 15.44 23.06 10.31
CA PRO A 278 16.24 21.86 10.20
C PRO A 278 15.76 20.74 11.13
N LEU A 279 15.53 19.55 10.58
CA LEU A 279 15.25 18.38 11.39
C LEU A 279 16.50 17.96 12.18
N LYS A 280 16.39 17.79 13.50
CA LYS A 280 17.48 17.28 14.32
C LYS A 280 17.75 15.82 13.97
N THR A 281 18.97 15.51 13.54
CA THR A 281 19.37 14.15 13.14
C THR A 281 20.61 13.64 13.85
N ARG A 282 20.75 12.31 13.93
CA ARG A 282 21.97 11.63 14.38
C ARG A 282 22.18 10.34 13.59
N GLU A 283 23.40 10.13 13.14
CA GLU A 283 23.79 8.88 12.49
C GLU A 283 23.94 7.75 13.51
N MET A 284 23.53 6.56 13.10
CA MET A 284 23.58 5.34 13.90
C MET A 284 24.04 4.18 13.00
N PRO A 285 24.60 3.11 13.59
CA PRO A 285 24.86 1.87 12.84
C PRO A 285 23.61 1.36 12.10
N PRO A 286 23.77 0.60 11.00
CA PRO A 286 22.64 -0.05 10.34
C PRO A 286 21.93 -1.00 11.32
N ARG A 287 20.62 -1.15 11.15
CA ARG A 287 19.85 -2.15 11.90
C ARG A 287 20.11 -3.52 11.30
N GLU A 288 19.93 -4.55 12.12
CA GLU A 288 20.00 -5.93 11.62
C GLU A 288 18.95 -6.13 10.52
N GLY A 289 19.40 -6.60 9.36
CA GLY A 289 18.54 -6.79 8.18
C GLY A 289 18.27 -5.52 7.35
N ASP A 290 18.88 -4.38 7.67
CA ASP A 290 18.82 -3.20 6.79
C ASP A 290 19.48 -3.52 5.44
N ILE A 291 18.82 -3.08 4.38
CA ILE A 291 19.31 -3.14 3.00
C ILE A 291 19.37 -1.73 2.41
N PRO A 292 20.27 -1.47 1.42
CA PRO A 292 20.36 -0.18 0.76
C PRO A 292 19.00 0.31 0.26
N GLY A 293 18.22 -0.58 -0.36
CA GLY A 293 16.86 -0.37 -0.81
C GLY A 293 16.68 -0.50 -2.32
N ALA A 294 15.53 -0.05 -2.81
CA ALA A 294 15.17 -0.10 -4.22
C ALA A 294 14.17 1.00 -4.58
N TYR A 295 14.12 1.34 -5.87
CA TYR A 295 13.11 2.21 -6.46
C TYR A 295 12.57 1.68 -7.79
N ALA A 296 11.38 2.12 -8.19
CA ALA A 296 10.66 1.52 -9.29
C ALA A 296 11.22 1.93 -10.66
N ASP A 297 11.14 1.03 -11.63
CA ASP A 297 10.78 1.44 -12.98
C ASP A 297 9.25 1.44 -13.09
N ALA A 298 8.64 2.61 -13.33
CA ALA A 298 7.18 2.77 -13.44
C ALA A 298 6.68 2.79 -14.90
N SER A 299 7.51 2.41 -15.89
CA SER A 299 7.14 2.49 -17.31
C SER A 299 5.96 1.59 -17.68
N LYS A 300 5.82 0.44 -17.02
CA LYS A 300 4.70 -0.48 -17.23
C LYS A 300 3.38 0.10 -16.76
N ALA A 301 3.37 0.78 -15.61
CA ALA A 301 2.17 1.47 -15.12
C ALA A 301 1.73 2.56 -16.10
N LYS A 302 2.67 3.36 -16.61
CA LYS A 302 2.38 4.34 -17.66
C LYS A 302 1.80 3.70 -18.93
N ARG A 303 2.36 2.58 -19.37
CA ARG A 303 1.91 1.89 -20.60
C ARG A 303 0.54 1.23 -20.45
N LEU A 304 0.28 0.56 -19.32
CA LEU A 304 -0.93 -0.26 -19.14
C LEU A 304 -2.09 0.48 -18.50
N LEU A 305 -1.80 1.47 -17.65
CA LEU A 305 -2.79 2.17 -16.83
C LEU A 305 -2.96 3.64 -17.22
N ASP A 306 -2.14 4.14 -18.15
CA ASP A 306 -1.98 5.58 -18.42
C ASP A 306 -1.72 6.39 -17.14
N TRP A 307 -0.95 5.79 -16.22
CA TRP A 307 -0.71 6.34 -14.89
C TRP A 307 0.76 6.66 -14.66
N GLN A 308 1.01 7.80 -14.03
CA GLN A 308 2.29 8.19 -13.45
C GLN A 308 2.02 9.09 -12.24
N THR A 309 2.99 9.18 -11.31
CA THR A 309 2.91 10.13 -10.20
C THR A 309 2.87 11.57 -10.71
N THR A 310 2.16 12.42 -9.98
CA THR A 310 2.02 13.85 -10.27
C THR A 310 2.39 14.71 -9.07
N LEU A 311 2.31 14.16 -7.86
CA LEU A 311 2.60 14.85 -6.61
C LEU A 311 4.03 14.56 -6.15
N SER A 312 4.69 15.63 -5.71
CA SER A 312 6.06 15.60 -5.19
C SER A 312 6.16 15.00 -3.78
N ILE A 313 7.38 14.66 -3.38
CA ILE A 313 7.68 14.24 -2.00
C ILE A 313 7.33 15.37 -1.02
N GLU A 314 7.63 16.62 -1.36
CA GLU A 314 7.29 17.79 -0.55
C GLU A 314 5.78 17.97 -0.36
N GLU A 315 4.97 17.70 -1.38
CA GLU A 315 3.51 17.66 -1.24
C GLU A 315 3.07 16.54 -0.30
N GLY A 316 3.67 15.35 -0.42
CA GLY A 316 3.41 14.25 0.50
C GLY A 316 3.79 14.55 1.95
N ILE A 317 4.87 15.29 2.18
CA ILE A 317 5.23 15.73 3.53
C ILE A 317 4.22 16.75 4.05
N ARG A 318 3.83 17.76 3.25
CA ARG A 318 2.83 18.76 3.64
C ARG A 318 1.49 18.13 4.00
N ASP A 319 1.00 17.23 3.17
CA ASP A 319 -0.30 16.59 3.37
C ASP A 319 -0.27 15.66 4.59
N ALA A 320 0.85 14.97 4.83
CA ALA A 320 1.02 14.18 6.05
C ALA A 320 1.00 15.05 7.32
N ILE A 321 1.66 16.22 7.32
CA ILE A 321 1.63 17.18 8.44
C ILE A 321 0.20 17.71 8.66
N ALA A 322 -0.46 18.14 7.59
CA ALA A 322 -1.83 18.66 7.66
C ALA A 322 -2.81 17.62 8.21
N TRP A 323 -2.67 16.37 7.76
CA TRP A 323 -3.46 15.27 8.25
C TRP A 323 -3.20 14.96 9.73
N ASP A 324 -1.94 14.89 10.17
CA ASP A 324 -1.63 14.58 11.58
C ASP A 324 -2.26 15.64 12.52
N GLN A 325 -2.15 16.92 12.16
CA GLN A 325 -2.80 18.01 12.89
C GLN A 325 -4.32 17.86 12.95
N LYS A 326 -4.96 17.41 11.87
CA LYS A 326 -6.41 17.12 11.84
C LYS A 326 -6.74 15.92 12.72
N TRP A 327 -5.99 14.83 12.59
CA TRP A 327 -6.20 13.58 13.30
C TRP A 327 -6.07 13.77 14.83
N LEU A 328 -5.08 14.53 15.28
CA LEU A 328 -4.92 14.89 16.69
C LEU A 328 -6.10 15.68 17.25
N LYS A 329 -6.75 16.53 16.42
CA LYS A 329 -7.96 17.25 16.84
C LYS A 329 -9.16 16.32 16.93
N MET A 330 -9.29 15.35 16.02
CA MET A 330 -10.37 14.35 16.04
C MET A 330 -10.32 13.48 17.30
N LYS A 331 -9.13 13.09 17.77
CA LYS A 331 -8.96 12.28 18.99
C LYS A 331 -9.22 12.98 20.32
N ARG A 332 -9.32 14.31 20.33
CA ARG A 332 -9.55 15.09 21.56
C ARG A 332 -11.03 15.21 21.94
N PHE A 333 -11.92 14.66 21.11
CA PHE A 333 -13.37 14.59 21.31
C PHE A 333 -13.82 13.13 21.28
#